data_AF-A0A842T833-F1
#
_entry.id   AF-A0A842T833-F1
#
_cell.length_a   1.000
_cell.length_b   1.000
_cell.length_c   1.000
_cell.angle_alpha   90.00
_cell.angle_beta   90.00
_cell.angle_gamma   90.00
#
_symmetry.space_group_name_H-M   'P 1'
#
loop_
_entity.id
_entity.type
_entity.pdbx_description
1 polymer ?
#
loop_
_entity_poly.entity_id
_entity_poly.type
_entity_poly.pdbx_seq_one_letter_code
_entity_poly.pdbx_strand_id
1 'polypeptide(L)'
;MTSKKLLIGIFLSFICFHLMLSSVSVKAESYIPEYSDQIEQNNVFIYNVSAFGTPSSWYNYDTQSSESWETSESGQIKINITGFYQRHENDWGDDFPDENMPYMDIKIYKSKGNLNYTRNNCSNAEASSNLILGYWPFNPGFVIPKNISYIKDLANQSSQNNNFNYIVEESYNFLYFHIEDSSELIYDKSTGLLVYANTHSGSYNLEINLLNFSLDLTQLYHYNVSEFGDIPAWWYVYTDEGYFQTNEGGLIEINFTGYYNRPSSDWGDVFPDTNMAYMNVMIYNKTDFGLSLNFSQVNVSNKEVAVALALGYNNFQSGFLVPSIQNLTNIKKLALQEATGFISGVVKLQETDLTLKIIFEENEDGQKNNLIYEKRTGLLLWTRCIGSNYKLEMTIDDYDPWTLTESVTPSRFNLDQYVPYILIGSLSIISIIGILVISQFQSNVKEYNKYIIIAILGLASFTSLIYFGFTYSPHPENEKSETVQNISLTIDYGNGTLYNQENFRLTNYKTSAFDAVNTWADVQFTDYGAQGYLIESIDGIEGNWLYYVNEEYISVAANKYYLQDGDQIRFEIQ
;
A
#
# COMPACT_ATOMS: atom_id res chain seq x y z
N MET A 1 3.91 24.63 51.90
CA MET A 1 3.02 25.04 50.80
C MET A 1 3.75 26.18 50.11
N THR A 2 4.30 26.09 48.91
CA THR A 2 3.67 25.73 47.64
C THR A 2 4.76 25.59 46.56
N SER A 3 4.93 24.38 46.03
CA SER A 3 5.53 24.13 44.71
C SER A 3 4.72 23.04 44.00
N LYS A 4 4.29 22.01 44.75
CA LYS A 4 3.34 20.98 44.31
C LYS A 4 1.97 21.52 43.86
N LYS A 5 1.48 22.65 44.42
CA LYS A 5 0.19 23.23 44.02
C LYS A 5 0.27 24.04 42.72
N LEU A 6 1.45 24.58 42.37
CA LEU A 6 1.67 25.30 41.12
C LEU A 6 1.80 24.33 39.95
N LEU A 7 2.49 23.20 40.17
CA LEU A 7 2.66 22.15 39.15
C LEU A 7 1.34 21.46 38.78
N ILE A 8 0.47 21.21 39.77
CA ILE A 8 -0.88 20.66 39.54
C ILE A 8 -1.76 21.65 38.77
N GLY A 9 -1.62 22.96 39.02
CA GLY A 9 -2.35 24.00 38.28
C GLY A 9 -1.95 24.11 36.82
N ILE A 10 -0.64 24.00 36.52
CA ILE A 10 -0.14 24.02 35.14
C ILE A 10 -0.57 22.76 34.37
N PHE A 11 -0.52 21.59 35.03
CA PHE A 11 -0.93 20.32 34.43
C PHE A 11 -2.45 20.26 34.13
N LEU A 12 -3.28 20.79 35.02
CA LEU A 12 -4.73 20.92 34.79
C LEU A 12 -5.07 21.97 33.72
N SER A 13 -4.29 23.05 33.60
CA SER A 13 -4.50 24.04 32.53
C SER A 13 -4.16 23.48 31.14
N PHE A 14 -3.15 22.62 31.03
CA PHE A 14 -2.79 21.94 29.79
C PHE A 14 -3.85 20.91 29.36
N ILE A 15 -4.45 20.21 30.32
CA ILE A 15 -5.55 19.25 30.07
C ILE A 15 -6.83 19.99 29.65
N CYS A 16 -7.15 21.14 30.27
CA CYS A 16 -8.30 21.97 29.86
C CYS A 16 -8.09 22.68 28.52
N PHE A 17 -6.85 22.98 28.12
CA PHE A 17 -6.53 23.57 26.82
C PHE A 17 -6.59 22.53 25.69
N HIS A 18 -6.20 21.27 25.96
CA HIS A 18 -6.38 20.14 25.02
C HIS A 18 -7.84 19.73 24.82
N LEU A 19 -8.70 19.89 25.85
CA LEU A 19 -10.13 19.58 25.74
C LEU A 19 -10.97 20.66 25.02
N MET A 20 -10.38 21.81 24.69
CA MET A 20 -11.06 22.93 24.01
C MET A 20 -10.69 23.04 22.52
N LEU A 21 -9.79 22.20 22.01
CA LEU A 21 -9.36 22.19 20.60
C LEU A 21 -10.00 21.08 19.75
N SER A 22 -10.88 20.26 20.33
CA SER A 22 -11.63 19.23 19.61
C SER A 22 -13.04 19.71 19.26
N SER A 23 -13.16 20.61 18.27
CA SER A 23 -14.35 20.71 17.40
C SER A 23 -14.17 21.82 16.37
N VAL A 24 -13.50 21.48 15.26
CA VAL A 24 -13.78 22.14 13.99
C VAL A 24 -14.47 21.11 13.12
N SER A 25 -15.81 21.09 13.15
CA SER A 25 -16.59 20.37 12.16
C SER A 25 -16.54 21.18 10.87
N VAL A 26 -15.57 20.87 10.01
CA VAL A 26 -15.66 21.22 8.59
C VAL A 26 -16.65 20.24 7.97
N LYS A 27 -17.85 20.73 7.64
CA LYS A 27 -18.79 19.99 6.80
C LYS A 27 -18.22 19.99 5.39
N ALA A 28 -17.59 18.89 4.99
CA ALA A 28 -17.41 18.57 3.59
C ALA A 28 -18.80 18.34 2.96
N GLU A 29 -19.01 18.88 1.76
CA GLU A 29 -20.21 18.59 0.98
C GLU A 29 -20.27 17.08 0.73
N SER A 30 -21.37 16.46 1.16
CA SER A 30 -21.56 15.00 1.15
C SER A 30 -21.74 14.50 -0.28
N TYR A 31 -20.63 14.09 -0.90
CA TYR A 31 -20.69 13.07 -1.95
C TYR A 31 -21.02 11.74 -1.27
N ILE A 32 -22.16 11.16 -1.62
CA ILE A 32 -22.62 9.88 -1.06
C ILE A 32 -21.81 8.77 -1.72
N PRO A 33 -21.15 7.86 -0.96
CA PRO A 33 -20.44 6.74 -1.54
C PRO A 33 -21.40 5.80 -2.27
N GLU A 34 -21.17 5.57 -3.56
CA GLU A 34 -21.93 4.58 -4.34
C GLU A 34 -21.24 3.21 -4.21
N TYR A 35 -22.00 2.22 -3.74
CA TYR A 35 -21.58 0.83 -3.72
C TYR A 35 -21.78 0.18 -5.09
N SER A 36 -20.97 -0.83 -5.41
CA SER A 36 -21.05 -1.49 -6.71
C SER A 36 -22.38 -2.24 -6.91
N ASP A 37 -23.00 -2.04 -8.06
CA ASP A 37 -24.17 -2.79 -8.53
C ASP A 37 -23.85 -4.24 -8.89
N GLN A 38 -22.56 -4.57 -8.99
CA GLN A 38 -22.06 -5.92 -9.23
C GLN A 38 -22.02 -6.79 -7.96
N ILE A 39 -22.25 -6.22 -6.77
CA ILE A 39 -22.38 -7.02 -5.54
C ILE A 39 -23.67 -7.83 -5.61
N GLU A 40 -23.55 -9.15 -5.66
CA GLU A 40 -24.68 -10.06 -5.63
C GLU A 40 -25.34 -10.09 -4.25
N GLN A 41 -26.43 -9.34 -4.08
CA GLN A 41 -27.26 -9.40 -2.87
C GLN A 41 -27.92 -10.78 -2.74
N ASN A 42 -28.14 -11.21 -1.50
CA ASN A 42 -28.74 -12.52 -1.15
C ASN A 42 -27.90 -13.76 -1.52
N ASN A 43 -26.66 -13.56 -1.98
CA ASN A 43 -25.68 -14.63 -2.12
C ASN A 43 -24.82 -14.76 -0.86
N VAL A 44 -24.40 -16.00 -0.59
CA VAL A 44 -23.61 -16.33 0.60
C VAL A 44 -22.14 -16.37 0.24
N PHE A 45 -21.39 -15.37 0.70
CA PHE A 45 -19.94 -15.32 0.66
C PHE A 45 -19.37 -16.18 1.80
N ILE A 46 -18.44 -17.07 1.46
CA ILE A 46 -17.87 -18.04 2.41
C ILE A 46 -16.40 -17.74 2.59
N TYR A 47 -16.03 -17.32 3.78
CA TYR A 47 -14.66 -17.10 4.19
C TYR A 47 -14.15 -18.30 4.97
N ASN A 48 -13.00 -18.85 4.57
CA ASN A 48 -12.28 -19.85 5.34
C ASN A 48 -11.37 -19.17 6.36
N VAL A 49 -11.36 -19.69 7.58
CA VAL A 49 -10.50 -19.19 8.66
C VAL A 49 -9.18 -19.96 8.65
N SER A 50 -8.08 -19.29 8.32
CA SER A 50 -6.73 -19.87 8.32
C SER A 50 -6.02 -19.71 9.66
N ALA A 51 -6.33 -18.66 10.42
CA ALA A 51 -5.83 -18.44 11.77
C ALA A 51 -6.91 -17.82 12.67
N PHE A 52 -6.97 -18.25 13.93
CA PHE A 52 -7.81 -17.63 14.95
C PHE A 52 -7.14 -17.69 16.32
N GLY A 53 -7.11 -16.57 17.03
CA GLY A 53 -6.54 -16.45 18.38
C GLY A 53 -7.53 -16.88 19.46
N THR A 54 -7.81 -15.98 20.39
CA THR A 54 -8.74 -16.22 21.51
C THR A 54 -10.19 -15.88 21.14
N PRO A 55 -11.18 -16.48 21.81
CA PRO A 55 -12.58 -16.03 21.74
C PRO A 55 -12.71 -14.52 21.92
N SER A 56 -13.65 -13.91 21.21
CA SER A 56 -13.90 -12.48 21.24
C SER A 56 -15.35 -12.20 21.65
N SER A 57 -15.67 -10.93 21.85
CA SER A 57 -17.02 -10.45 22.12
C SER A 57 -17.54 -9.67 20.92
N TRP A 58 -18.75 -10.00 20.50
CA TRP A 58 -19.51 -9.25 19.51
C TRP A 58 -20.37 -8.22 20.24
N TYR A 59 -20.09 -6.93 20.06
CA TYR A 59 -20.94 -5.84 20.53
C TYR A 59 -22.01 -5.53 19.49
N ASN A 60 -23.27 -5.80 19.84
CA ASN A 60 -24.44 -5.57 19.00
C ASN A 60 -24.89 -4.11 19.14
N TYR A 61 -24.94 -3.36 18.04
CA TYR A 61 -25.29 -1.94 18.04
C TYR A 61 -26.79 -1.69 18.25
N ASP A 62 -27.66 -2.66 17.92
CA ASP A 62 -29.11 -2.55 18.14
C ASP A 62 -29.46 -2.69 19.63
N THR A 63 -28.92 -3.74 20.27
CA THR A 63 -29.26 -4.09 21.65
C THR A 63 -28.28 -3.51 22.67
N GLN A 64 -27.17 -2.93 22.22
CA GLN A 64 -26.10 -2.38 23.06
C GLN A 64 -25.56 -3.42 24.05
N SER A 65 -25.46 -4.68 23.61
CA SER A 65 -25.04 -5.83 24.42
C SER A 65 -23.90 -6.61 23.77
N SER A 66 -23.06 -7.23 24.59
CA SER A 66 -21.97 -8.09 24.12
C SER A 66 -22.33 -9.57 24.21
N GLU A 67 -22.03 -10.32 23.15
CA GLU A 67 -22.17 -11.77 23.10
C GLU A 67 -20.82 -12.40 22.77
N SER A 68 -20.48 -13.54 23.38
CA SER A 68 -19.21 -14.20 23.06
C SER A 68 -19.32 -14.96 21.74
N TRP A 69 -18.30 -14.83 20.90
CA TRP A 69 -18.14 -15.63 19.70
C TRP A 69 -16.71 -16.17 19.61
N GLU A 70 -16.58 -17.27 18.88
CA GLU A 70 -15.30 -17.88 18.57
C GLU A 70 -15.40 -18.71 17.30
N THR A 71 -14.25 -19.01 16.71
CA THR A 71 -14.09 -19.95 15.61
C THR A 71 -12.83 -20.79 15.86
N SER A 72 -12.32 -21.47 14.86
CA SER A 72 -11.02 -22.15 14.89
C SER A 72 -10.40 -22.11 13.50
N GLU A 73 -9.11 -22.43 13.39
CA GLU A 73 -8.52 -22.81 12.11
C GLU A 73 -9.40 -23.86 11.41
N SER A 74 -9.54 -23.75 10.08
CA SER A 74 -10.48 -24.53 9.26
C SER A 74 -11.98 -24.31 9.59
N GLY A 75 -12.30 -23.27 10.36
CA GLY A 75 -13.66 -22.76 10.53
C GLY A 75 -14.12 -21.95 9.32
N GLN A 76 -15.36 -21.45 9.37
CA GLN A 76 -15.93 -20.62 8.30
C GLN A 76 -16.68 -19.42 8.86
N ILE A 77 -16.57 -18.28 8.17
CA ILE A 77 -17.48 -17.14 8.35
C ILE A 77 -18.31 -17.05 7.07
N LYS A 78 -19.64 -17.12 7.21
CA LYS A 78 -20.57 -17.00 6.09
C LYS A 78 -21.32 -15.69 6.20
N ILE A 79 -21.32 -14.94 5.11
CA ILE A 79 -21.88 -13.60 5.05
C ILE A 79 -22.89 -13.56 3.92
N ASN A 80 -24.07 -13.07 4.22
CA ASN A 80 -25.12 -12.84 3.24
C ASN A 80 -25.44 -11.35 3.24
N ILE A 81 -25.09 -10.62 2.18
CA ILE A 81 -25.41 -9.19 2.07
C ILE A 81 -26.91 -9.08 1.79
N THR A 82 -27.65 -8.53 2.75
CA THR A 82 -29.12 -8.49 2.74
C THR A 82 -29.65 -7.22 2.07
N GLY A 83 -28.82 -6.20 1.88
CA GLY A 83 -29.18 -4.97 1.18
C GLY A 83 -28.38 -3.77 1.66
N PHE A 84 -28.78 -2.60 1.16
CA PHE A 84 -28.24 -1.30 1.57
C PHE A 84 -29.37 -0.51 2.22
N TYR A 85 -29.21 -0.17 3.48
CA TYR A 85 -30.26 0.48 4.27
C TYR A 85 -29.71 1.73 4.95
N GLN A 86 -30.61 2.61 5.36
CA GLN A 86 -30.26 3.83 6.07
C GLN A 86 -29.40 3.49 7.30
N ARG A 87 -28.25 4.16 7.43
CA ARG A 87 -27.33 4.03 8.59
C ARG A 87 -28.11 4.19 9.89
N HIS A 88 -27.96 3.24 10.82
CA HIS A 88 -28.62 3.31 12.12
C HIS A 88 -27.96 4.39 12.99
N GLU A 89 -28.71 5.01 13.90
CA GLU A 89 -28.17 6.05 14.81
C GLU A 89 -27.06 5.52 15.76
N ASN A 90 -27.01 4.21 15.94
CA ASN A 90 -26.00 3.51 16.74
C ASN A 90 -24.85 2.95 15.89
N ASP A 91 -24.86 3.12 14.56
CA ASP A 91 -23.73 2.80 13.69
C ASP A 91 -22.71 3.93 13.77
N TRP A 92 -21.90 3.87 14.85
CA TRP A 92 -20.79 4.77 15.13
C TRP A 92 -19.46 4.04 14.98
N GLY A 93 -18.37 4.80 14.82
CA GLY A 93 -17.02 4.25 14.87
C GLY A 93 -16.38 3.99 13.52
N ASP A 94 -16.93 4.51 12.43
CA ASP A 94 -16.28 4.53 11.13
C ASP A 94 -16.41 5.91 10.45
N ASP A 95 -15.43 6.26 9.62
CA ASP A 95 -15.36 7.53 8.89
C ASP A 95 -16.15 7.53 7.56
N PHE A 96 -16.83 6.42 7.20
CA PHE A 96 -17.57 6.35 5.95
C PHE A 96 -18.89 7.15 6.08
N PRO A 97 -19.14 8.18 5.26
CA PRO A 97 -20.32 9.03 5.35
C PRO A 97 -21.48 8.48 4.51
N ASP A 98 -21.69 7.16 4.54
CA ASP A 98 -22.74 6.52 3.77
C ASP A 98 -24.13 6.75 4.39
N GLU A 99 -25.02 7.38 3.61
CA GLU A 99 -26.44 7.48 4.00
C GLU A 99 -27.11 6.11 4.03
N ASN A 100 -26.78 5.26 3.04
CA ASN A 100 -27.21 3.87 2.96
C ASN A 100 -25.99 2.95 3.00
N MET A 101 -25.86 2.18 4.07
CA MET A 101 -24.73 1.29 4.29
C MET A 101 -25.11 -0.17 4.03
N PRO A 102 -24.13 -1.06 3.74
CA PRO A 102 -24.37 -2.47 3.56
C PRO A 102 -24.80 -3.12 4.89
N TYR A 103 -25.84 -3.95 4.84
CA TYR A 103 -26.22 -4.84 5.93
C TYR A 103 -26.09 -6.30 5.50
N MET A 104 -25.84 -7.16 6.48
CA MET A 104 -25.56 -8.57 6.23
C MET A 104 -25.96 -9.48 7.39
N ASP A 105 -26.25 -10.74 7.06
CA ASP A 105 -26.33 -11.81 8.04
C ASP A 105 -24.98 -12.54 8.11
N ILE A 106 -24.46 -12.71 9.32
CA ILE A 106 -23.18 -13.34 9.61
C ILE A 106 -23.41 -14.63 10.39
N LYS A 107 -22.81 -15.73 9.93
CA LYS A 107 -22.78 -17.02 10.63
C LYS A 107 -21.34 -17.49 10.78
N ILE A 108 -20.92 -17.75 12.01
CA ILE A 108 -19.57 -18.19 12.34
C ILE A 108 -19.59 -19.65 12.76
N TYR A 109 -18.78 -20.45 12.08
CA TYR A 109 -18.66 -21.89 12.26
C TYR A 109 -17.26 -22.24 12.74
N LYS A 110 -17.16 -23.09 13.75
CA LYS A 110 -15.92 -23.78 14.10
C LYS A 110 -15.57 -24.84 13.06
N SER A 111 -14.37 -25.42 13.19
CA SER A 111 -13.97 -26.59 12.42
C SER A 111 -15.05 -27.69 12.41
N LYS A 112 -15.12 -28.41 11.28
CA LYS A 112 -16.14 -29.43 10.98
C LYS A 112 -17.57 -28.88 10.79
N GLY A 113 -17.73 -27.57 10.62
CA GLY A 113 -19.02 -26.95 10.27
C GLY A 113 -19.98 -26.81 11.45
N ASN A 114 -19.47 -26.79 12.69
CA ASN A 114 -20.31 -26.55 13.87
C ASN A 114 -20.63 -25.06 14.00
N LEU A 115 -21.90 -24.69 13.82
CA LEU A 115 -22.35 -23.31 14.00
C LEU A 115 -22.13 -22.88 15.45
N ASN A 116 -21.44 -21.76 15.65
CA ASN A 116 -21.11 -21.23 16.97
C ASN A 116 -21.74 -19.87 17.24
N TYR A 117 -21.87 -19.02 16.22
CA TYR A 117 -22.42 -17.67 16.38
C TYR A 117 -23.25 -17.28 15.16
N THR A 118 -24.28 -16.46 15.38
CA THR A 118 -25.12 -15.90 14.32
C THR A 118 -25.51 -14.48 14.69
N ARG A 119 -25.28 -13.55 13.77
CA ARG A 119 -25.77 -12.18 13.84
C ARG A 119 -26.56 -11.90 12.57
N ASN A 120 -27.83 -11.56 12.70
CA ASN A 120 -28.66 -11.17 11.57
C ASN A 120 -28.74 -9.65 11.49
N ASN A 121 -28.88 -9.14 10.26
CA ASN A 121 -29.04 -7.71 9.99
C ASN A 121 -27.97 -6.84 10.69
N CYS A 122 -26.72 -7.25 10.56
CA CYS A 122 -25.54 -6.52 11.02
C CYS A 122 -25.15 -5.47 9.99
N SER A 123 -24.87 -4.25 10.40
CA SER A 123 -24.27 -3.26 9.50
C SER A 123 -22.81 -3.62 9.17
N ASN A 124 -22.32 -3.09 8.07
CA ASN A 124 -20.90 -3.22 7.70
C ASN A 124 -19.96 -2.63 8.76
N ALA A 125 -20.35 -1.52 9.39
CA ALA A 125 -19.59 -0.87 10.47
C ALA A 125 -19.54 -1.72 11.76
N GLU A 126 -20.67 -2.30 12.17
CA GLU A 126 -20.73 -3.22 13.31
C GLU A 126 -19.86 -4.45 13.03
N ALA A 127 -19.98 -5.05 11.84
CA ALA A 127 -19.16 -6.19 11.44
C ALA A 127 -17.66 -5.86 11.44
N SER A 128 -17.30 -4.70 10.87
CA SER A 128 -15.93 -4.20 10.81
C SER A 128 -15.32 -4.07 12.20
N SER A 129 -16.01 -3.41 13.12
CA SER A 129 -15.52 -3.16 14.48
C SER A 129 -15.35 -4.44 15.28
N ASN A 130 -16.27 -5.39 15.13
CA ASN A 130 -16.24 -6.66 15.88
C ASN A 130 -15.20 -7.66 15.36
N LEU A 131 -14.77 -7.50 14.10
CA LEU A 131 -13.76 -8.34 13.45
C LEU A 131 -12.43 -7.63 13.21
N ILE A 132 -12.31 -6.35 13.64
CA ILE A 132 -11.11 -5.52 13.48
C ILE A 132 -10.69 -5.39 12.00
N LEU A 133 -11.68 -5.21 11.11
CA LEU A 133 -11.45 -5.04 9.67
C LEU A 133 -11.09 -3.58 9.35
N GLY A 134 -9.99 -3.11 9.92
CA GLY A 134 -9.55 -1.72 9.81
C GLY A 134 -8.78 -1.25 11.04
N TYR A 135 -8.82 0.06 11.28
CA TYR A 135 -8.40 0.68 12.52
C TYR A 135 -9.25 1.92 12.75
N TRP A 136 -9.75 2.12 13.98
CA TRP A 136 -10.66 3.22 14.24
C TRP A 136 -10.02 4.58 13.88
N PRO A 137 -10.71 5.44 13.12
CA PRO A 137 -12.06 5.30 12.56
C PRO A 137 -12.12 4.77 11.10
N PHE A 138 -11.00 4.42 10.48
CA PHE A 138 -11.01 3.77 9.17
C PHE A 138 -11.39 2.28 9.27
N ASN A 139 -12.70 2.00 9.25
CA ASN A 139 -13.28 0.66 9.41
C ASN A 139 -14.08 0.22 8.15
N PRO A 140 -13.41 -0.15 7.06
CA PRO A 140 -14.03 -0.47 5.77
C PRO A 140 -14.92 -1.72 5.75
N GLY A 141 -14.78 -2.64 6.72
CA GLY A 141 -15.64 -3.83 6.83
C GLY A 141 -15.52 -4.81 5.66
N PHE A 142 -16.62 -5.50 5.34
CA PHE A 142 -16.67 -6.49 4.27
C PHE A 142 -16.91 -5.89 2.89
N VAL A 143 -17.41 -4.65 2.82
CA VAL A 143 -17.75 -4.00 1.57
C VAL A 143 -17.31 -2.54 1.60
N ILE A 144 -16.47 -2.16 0.64
CA ILE A 144 -16.09 -0.77 0.40
C ILE A 144 -16.90 -0.15 -0.75
N PRO A 145 -17.11 1.17 -0.75
CA PRO A 145 -17.63 1.89 -1.91
C PRO A 145 -16.77 1.72 -3.17
N LYS A 146 -17.39 1.87 -4.34
CA LYS A 146 -16.75 1.66 -5.65
C LYS A 146 -15.69 2.71 -6.00
N ASN A 147 -15.80 3.92 -5.44
CA ASN A 147 -14.86 5.01 -5.72
C ASN A 147 -13.54 4.78 -4.97
N ILE A 148 -12.61 4.05 -5.57
CA ILE A 148 -11.32 3.69 -4.98
C ILE A 148 -10.51 4.93 -4.55
N SER A 149 -10.46 5.99 -5.36
CA SER A 149 -9.75 7.23 -5.00
C SER A 149 -10.30 7.83 -3.70
N TYR A 150 -11.62 7.86 -3.55
CA TYR A 150 -12.26 8.33 -2.33
C TYR A 150 -11.89 7.49 -1.09
N ILE A 151 -11.79 6.17 -1.23
CA ILE A 151 -11.38 5.28 -0.12
C ILE A 151 -9.94 5.59 0.31
N LYS A 152 -9.05 5.82 -0.65
CA LYS A 152 -7.65 6.18 -0.36
C LYS A 152 -7.56 7.53 0.34
N ASP A 153 -8.31 8.52 -0.12
CA ASP A 153 -8.38 9.84 0.51
C ASP A 153 -8.91 9.75 1.94
N LEU A 154 -9.93 8.92 2.15
CA LEU A 154 -10.49 8.67 3.48
C LEU A 154 -9.47 8.01 4.41
N ALA A 155 -8.76 6.98 3.94
CA ALA A 155 -7.69 6.33 4.70
C ALA A 155 -6.58 7.32 5.09
N ASN A 156 -6.18 8.20 4.15
CA ASN A 156 -5.18 9.23 4.39
C ASN A 156 -5.65 10.23 5.46
N GLN A 157 -6.88 10.73 5.34
CA GLN A 157 -7.48 11.65 6.32
C GLN A 157 -7.59 11.00 7.71
N SER A 158 -8.10 9.77 7.79
CA SER A 158 -8.20 9.04 9.05
C SER A 158 -6.82 8.80 9.68
N SER A 159 -5.81 8.47 8.87
CA SER A 159 -4.42 8.28 9.29
C SER A 159 -3.83 9.55 9.87
N GLN A 160 -3.97 10.69 9.20
CA GLN A 160 -3.48 11.99 9.68
C GLN A 160 -4.17 12.41 10.98
N ASN A 161 -5.48 12.20 11.08
CA ASN A 161 -6.27 12.60 12.25
C ASN A 161 -6.03 11.71 13.48
N ASN A 162 -5.67 10.44 13.28
CA ASN A 162 -5.57 9.44 14.35
C ASN A 162 -4.16 8.85 14.54
N ASN A 163 -3.19 9.33 13.76
CA ASN A 163 -1.77 9.01 13.86
C ASN A 163 -1.49 7.50 13.80
N PHE A 164 -2.03 6.83 12.79
CA PHE A 164 -1.68 5.45 12.44
C PHE A 164 -0.98 5.40 11.07
N ASN A 165 -0.03 4.50 10.90
CA ASN A 165 0.62 4.27 9.62
C ASN A 165 -0.15 3.26 8.80
N TYR A 166 -0.19 3.46 7.49
CA TYR A 166 -0.73 2.47 6.58
C TYR A 166 0.05 2.45 5.26
N ILE A 167 -0.07 1.35 4.54
CA ILE A 167 0.36 1.19 3.15
C ILE A 167 -0.88 0.93 2.33
N VAL A 168 -0.95 1.54 1.16
CA VAL A 168 -1.95 1.21 0.14
C VAL A 168 -1.26 0.74 -1.13
N GLU A 169 -1.76 -0.35 -1.69
CA GLU A 169 -1.33 -0.87 -2.99
C GLU A 169 -2.56 -1.14 -3.85
N GLU A 170 -2.42 -0.96 -5.15
CA GLU A 170 -3.48 -1.24 -6.11
C GLU A 170 -2.94 -2.10 -7.26
N SER A 171 -3.72 -3.10 -7.64
CA SER A 171 -3.54 -3.88 -8.87
C SER A 171 -4.79 -3.75 -9.75
N TYR A 172 -4.85 -4.51 -10.84
CA TYR A 172 -6.01 -4.46 -11.75
C TYR A 172 -7.30 -4.82 -11.01
N ASN A 173 -7.34 -5.97 -10.33
CA ASN A 173 -8.55 -6.42 -9.63
C ASN A 173 -8.61 -6.00 -8.17
N PHE A 174 -7.49 -5.63 -7.53
CA PHE A 174 -7.45 -5.49 -6.07
C PHE A 174 -7.00 -4.14 -5.55
N LEU A 175 -7.57 -3.78 -4.41
CA LEU A 175 -7.09 -2.73 -3.52
C LEU A 175 -6.62 -3.38 -2.22
N TYR A 176 -5.41 -3.06 -1.81
CA TYR A 176 -4.80 -3.54 -0.58
C TYR A 176 -4.59 -2.40 0.41
N PHE A 177 -4.91 -2.66 1.67
CA PHE A 177 -4.53 -1.84 2.81
C PHE A 177 -3.74 -2.68 3.81
N HIS A 178 -2.58 -2.18 4.21
CA HIS A 178 -1.88 -2.63 5.41
C HIS A 178 -1.96 -1.52 6.44
N ILE A 179 -2.66 -1.73 7.54
CA ILE A 179 -2.73 -0.79 8.65
C ILE A 179 -1.85 -1.35 9.77
N GLU A 180 -0.76 -0.64 10.08
CA GLU A 180 0.26 -1.10 11.03
C GLU A 180 -0.38 -1.44 12.38
N ASP A 181 0.05 -2.56 12.97
CA ASP A 181 -0.44 -3.08 14.26
C ASP A 181 -1.94 -3.44 14.32
N SER A 182 -2.67 -3.40 13.19
CA SER A 182 -4.12 -3.68 13.17
C SER A 182 -4.55 -4.73 12.14
N SER A 183 -4.41 -4.46 10.83
CA SER A 183 -5.00 -5.31 9.81
C SER A 183 -4.36 -5.20 8.43
N GLU A 184 -4.37 -6.31 7.70
CA GLU A 184 -4.14 -6.40 6.25
C GLU A 184 -5.47 -6.75 5.58
N LEU A 185 -5.89 -5.95 4.61
CA LEU A 185 -7.20 -6.07 3.96
C LEU A 185 -7.01 -6.03 2.45
N ILE A 186 -7.62 -6.96 1.72
CA ILE A 186 -7.64 -6.94 0.25
C ILE A 186 -9.09 -6.98 -0.22
N TYR A 187 -9.45 -5.98 -1.02
CA TYR A 187 -10.76 -5.83 -1.61
C TYR A 187 -10.70 -6.07 -3.12
N ASP A 188 -11.73 -6.73 -3.66
CA ASP A 188 -11.99 -6.71 -5.09
C ASP A 188 -12.49 -5.32 -5.50
N LYS A 189 -11.88 -4.69 -6.50
CA LYS A 189 -12.23 -3.34 -6.95
C LYS A 189 -13.54 -3.29 -7.72
N SER A 190 -13.92 -4.37 -8.39
CA SER A 190 -15.12 -4.40 -9.22
C SER A 190 -16.39 -4.39 -8.37
N THR A 191 -16.40 -5.20 -7.31
CA THR A 191 -17.54 -5.31 -6.39
C THR A 191 -17.33 -4.52 -5.09
N GLY A 192 -16.09 -4.19 -4.71
CA GLY A 192 -15.78 -3.65 -3.38
C GLY A 192 -15.80 -4.69 -2.26
N LEU A 193 -15.89 -5.99 -2.57
CA LEU A 193 -16.01 -7.05 -1.58
C LEU A 193 -14.64 -7.40 -0.99
N LEU A 194 -14.57 -7.61 0.33
CA LEU A 194 -13.39 -8.11 1.01
C LEU A 194 -13.07 -9.53 0.53
N VAL A 195 -11.87 -9.75 0.00
CA VAL A 195 -11.37 -11.04 -0.48
C VAL A 195 -10.46 -11.69 0.57
N TYR A 196 -9.73 -10.88 1.34
CA TYR A 196 -8.82 -11.34 2.38
C TYR A 196 -8.77 -10.35 3.53
N ALA A 197 -8.68 -10.87 4.74
CA ALA A 197 -8.27 -10.09 5.90
C ALA A 197 -7.36 -10.89 6.81
N ASN A 198 -6.37 -10.23 7.39
CA ASN A 198 -5.55 -10.70 8.48
C ASN A 198 -5.50 -9.60 9.54
N THR A 199 -6.10 -9.85 10.70
CA THR A 199 -6.39 -8.83 11.70
C THR A 199 -5.82 -9.25 13.04
N HIS A 200 -5.31 -8.30 13.82
CA HIS A 200 -4.76 -8.57 15.14
C HIS A 200 -4.93 -7.40 16.11
N SER A 201 -5.22 -7.71 17.36
CA SER A 201 -5.22 -6.74 18.45
C SER A 201 -5.00 -7.44 19.79
N GLY A 202 -3.85 -7.20 20.42
CA GLY A 202 -3.47 -7.89 21.66
C GLY A 202 -3.42 -9.41 21.48
N SER A 203 -4.33 -10.16 22.11
CA SER A 203 -4.44 -11.62 21.94
C SER A 203 -5.42 -12.05 20.84
N TYR A 204 -6.15 -11.11 20.26
CA TYR A 204 -7.04 -11.38 19.13
C TYR A 204 -6.21 -11.51 17.85
N ASN A 205 -6.55 -12.51 17.06
CA ASN A 205 -6.07 -12.70 15.70
C ASN A 205 -7.19 -13.37 14.90
N LEU A 206 -7.46 -12.89 13.69
CA LEU A 206 -8.32 -13.55 12.73
C LEU A 206 -7.73 -13.37 11.32
N GLU A 207 -7.45 -14.49 10.65
CA GLU A 207 -7.11 -14.52 9.24
C GLU A 207 -8.20 -15.26 8.44
N ILE A 208 -8.76 -14.59 7.44
CA ILE A 208 -9.85 -15.07 6.61
C ILE A 208 -9.59 -14.86 5.13
N ASN A 209 -9.99 -15.84 4.32
CA ASN A 209 -9.89 -15.83 2.87
C ASN A 209 -11.23 -16.20 2.23
N LEU A 210 -11.70 -15.41 1.27
CA LEU A 210 -12.91 -15.71 0.50
C LEU A 210 -12.68 -16.93 -0.40
N LEU A 211 -13.49 -17.98 -0.24
CA LEU A 211 -13.34 -19.25 -0.97
C LEU A 211 -13.88 -19.21 -2.40
N ASN A 212 -14.86 -18.36 -2.65
CA ASN A 212 -15.60 -18.35 -3.92
C ASN A 212 -15.16 -17.21 -4.84
N PHE A 213 -14.00 -16.59 -4.60
CA PHE A 213 -13.45 -15.60 -5.50
C PHE A 213 -12.77 -16.29 -6.69
N SER A 214 -13.10 -15.88 -7.91
CA SER A 214 -12.43 -16.33 -9.13
C SER A 214 -12.32 -15.16 -10.10
N LEU A 215 -11.25 -15.16 -10.91
CA LEU A 215 -11.11 -14.25 -12.05
C LEU A 215 -12.35 -14.35 -12.96
N ASP A 216 -12.90 -13.21 -13.39
CA ASP A 216 -14.00 -13.20 -14.35
C ASP A 216 -13.49 -13.57 -15.74
N LEU A 217 -13.65 -14.84 -16.11
CA LEU A 217 -13.24 -15.32 -17.43
C LEU A 217 -14.13 -14.81 -18.56
N THR A 218 -15.30 -14.22 -18.26
CA THR A 218 -16.22 -13.68 -19.27
C THR A 218 -15.87 -12.25 -19.68
N GLN A 219 -15.02 -11.58 -18.89
CA GLN A 219 -14.51 -10.25 -19.19
C GLN A 219 -13.54 -10.27 -20.37
N LEU A 220 -13.64 -9.22 -21.21
CA LEU A 220 -12.65 -8.92 -22.22
C LEU A 220 -11.52 -8.08 -21.58
N TYR A 221 -10.30 -8.60 -21.63
CA TYR A 221 -9.12 -7.93 -21.09
C TYR A 221 -8.36 -7.23 -22.20
N HIS A 222 -8.06 -5.95 -21.99
CA HIS A 222 -7.42 -5.08 -22.98
C HIS A 222 -5.98 -4.80 -22.56
N TYR A 223 -5.03 -4.95 -23.48
CA TYR A 223 -3.62 -4.66 -23.27
C TYR A 223 -3.15 -3.62 -24.27
N ASN A 224 -2.89 -2.40 -23.79
CA ASN A 224 -2.34 -1.32 -24.59
C ASN A 224 -0.89 -1.61 -24.93
N VAL A 225 -0.56 -1.54 -26.22
CA VAL A 225 0.80 -1.76 -26.71
C VAL A 225 1.54 -0.44 -26.71
N SER A 226 2.55 -0.30 -25.86
CA SER A 226 3.43 0.88 -25.85
C SER A 226 4.62 0.71 -26.79
N GLU A 227 4.99 -0.53 -27.12
CA GLU A 227 6.07 -0.79 -28.05
C GLU A 227 5.92 -2.12 -28.78
N PHE A 228 6.22 -2.13 -30.09
CA PHE A 228 6.31 -3.36 -30.88
C PHE A 228 7.45 -3.25 -31.90
N GLY A 229 8.12 -4.37 -32.21
CA GLY A 229 9.21 -4.40 -33.19
C GLY A 229 8.75 -4.10 -34.63
N ASP A 230 9.67 -3.62 -35.47
CA ASP A 230 9.36 -3.21 -36.87
C ASP A 230 9.05 -4.37 -37.83
N ILE A 231 9.19 -5.62 -37.36
CA ILE A 231 9.04 -6.82 -38.18
C ILE A 231 7.88 -7.65 -37.63
N PRO A 232 6.98 -8.17 -38.51
CA PRO A 232 5.93 -9.08 -38.09
C PRO A 232 6.50 -10.28 -37.32
N ALA A 233 5.89 -10.56 -36.17
CA ALA A 233 6.23 -11.70 -35.34
C ALA A 233 5.54 -12.96 -35.86
N TRP A 234 6.21 -14.10 -35.69
CA TRP A 234 5.72 -15.36 -36.21
C TRP A 234 4.86 -16.08 -35.17
N TRP A 235 3.62 -16.41 -35.55
CA TRP A 235 2.75 -17.31 -34.80
C TRP A 235 3.00 -18.73 -35.32
N TYR A 236 3.79 -19.51 -34.57
CA TYR A 236 4.08 -20.90 -34.91
C TYR A 236 3.79 -21.80 -33.72
N VAL A 237 2.54 -22.28 -33.60
CA VAL A 237 2.21 -23.30 -32.61
C VAL A 237 1.25 -24.35 -33.18
N TYR A 238 1.72 -25.60 -33.15
CA TYR A 238 1.07 -26.84 -33.59
C TYR A 238 0.63 -26.96 -35.06
N THR A 239 -0.30 -26.11 -35.54
CA THR A 239 -0.90 -26.25 -36.90
C THR A 239 -1.27 -24.95 -37.59
N ASP A 240 -1.40 -23.84 -36.86
CA ASP A 240 -1.73 -22.53 -37.44
C ASP A 240 -0.46 -21.71 -37.63
N GLU A 241 -0.09 -21.51 -38.90
CA GLU A 241 1.08 -20.73 -39.29
C GLU A 241 0.63 -19.36 -39.79
N GLY A 242 1.15 -18.29 -39.19
CA GLY A 242 0.85 -16.93 -39.63
C GLY A 242 1.81 -15.90 -39.05
N TYR A 243 1.74 -14.68 -39.57
CA TYR A 243 2.42 -13.53 -38.99
C TYR A 243 1.38 -12.65 -38.30
N PHE A 244 1.73 -12.14 -37.13
CA PHE A 244 1.01 -11.06 -36.50
C PHE A 244 1.93 -9.85 -36.36
N GLN A 245 1.32 -8.67 -36.30
CA GLN A 245 2.00 -7.41 -36.06
C GLN A 245 1.05 -6.49 -35.30
N THR A 246 1.63 -5.56 -34.57
CA THR A 246 0.96 -4.40 -33.99
C THR A 246 1.96 -3.24 -33.99
N ASN A 247 1.62 -2.12 -33.36
CA ASN A 247 2.46 -0.94 -33.28
C ASN A 247 2.20 -0.19 -31.96
N GLU A 248 3.02 0.82 -31.70
CA GLU A 248 2.78 1.75 -30.59
C GLU A 248 1.36 2.34 -30.69
N GLY A 249 0.63 2.30 -29.57
CA GLY A 249 -0.79 2.68 -29.48
C GLY A 249 -1.77 1.61 -29.99
N GLY A 250 -1.28 0.44 -30.41
CA GLY A 250 -2.08 -0.74 -30.74
C GLY A 250 -2.70 -1.39 -29.51
N LEU A 251 -3.47 -2.45 -29.73
CA LEU A 251 -4.24 -3.13 -28.69
C LEU A 251 -4.16 -4.66 -28.87
N ILE A 252 -4.01 -5.39 -27.77
CA ILE A 252 -4.20 -6.84 -27.71
C ILE A 252 -5.37 -7.13 -26.77
N GLU A 253 -6.41 -7.78 -27.28
CA GLU A 253 -7.58 -8.18 -26.50
C GLU A 253 -7.55 -9.69 -26.23
N ILE A 254 -7.82 -10.06 -24.98
CA ILE A 254 -7.87 -11.43 -24.49
C ILE A 254 -9.24 -11.71 -23.91
N ASN A 255 -9.90 -12.75 -24.38
CA ASN A 255 -11.15 -13.25 -23.83
C ASN A 255 -10.98 -14.73 -23.46
N PHE A 256 -10.99 -15.05 -22.16
CA PHE A 256 -10.80 -16.42 -21.71
C PHE A 256 -12.02 -17.28 -22.05
N THR A 257 -11.79 -18.46 -22.61
CA THR A 257 -12.87 -19.41 -22.95
C THR A 257 -13.06 -20.50 -21.90
N GLY A 258 -12.18 -20.54 -20.90
CA GLY A 258 -12.24 -21.47 -19.78
C GLY A 258 -10.94 -22.25 -19.57
N TYR A 259 -11.02 -23.30 -18.76
CA TYR A 259 -9.93 -24.21 -18.49
C TYR A 259 -10.21 -25.58 -19.13
N TYR A 260 -9.23 -26.11 -19.86
CA TYR A 260 -9.34 -27.39 -20.57
C TYR A 260 -8.17 -28.30 -20.21
N ASN A 261 -8.38 -29.61 -20.31
CA ASN A 261 -7.33 -30.60 -20.07
C ASN A 261 -6.14 -30.33 -21.00
N ARG A 262 -4.94 -30.35 -20.41
CA ARG A 262 -3.70 -30.24 -21.18
C ARG A 262 -3.57 -31.40 -22.19
N PRO A 263 -3.37 -31.13 -23.49
CA PRO A 263 -3.16 -32.19 -24.48
C PRO A 263 -1.92 -33.01 -24.16
N SER A 264 -1.96 -34.32 -24.40
CA SER A 264 -0.79 -35.20 -24.18
C SER A 264 0.40 -34.89 -25.10
N SER A 265 0.17 -34.17 -26.20
CA SER A 265 1.18 -33.68 -27.12
C SER A 265 1.79 -32.33 -26.72
N ASP A 266 1.33 -31.72 -25.62
CA ASP A 266 1.76 -30.41 -25.18
C ASP A 266 3.03 -30.48 -24.30
N TRP A 267 4.20 -30.54 -24.94
CA TRP A 267 5.53 -30.64 -24.32
C TRP A 267 6.23 -29.28 -24.19
N GLY A 268 7.03 -29.05 -23.15
CA GLY A 268 7.84 -27.83 -23.01
C GLY A 268 7.18 -26.70 -22.21
N ASP A 269 6.39 -27.05 -21.20
CA ASP A 269 5.91 -26.11 -20.19
C ASP A 269 5.99 -26.76 -18.80
N VAL A 270 6.58 -26.03 -17.84
CA VAL A 270 6.86 -26.47 -16.46
C VAL A 270 5.69 -26.30 -15.50
N PHE A 271 4.61 -25.61 -15.89
CA PHE A 271 3.43 -25.53 -15.04
C PHE A 271 2.78 -26.92 -14.94
N PRO A 272 2.60 -27.45 -13.71
CA PRO A 272 2.20 -28.84 -13.47
C PRO A 272 0.69 -29.07 -13.66
N ASP A 273 -0.05 -28.04 -14.05
CA ASP A 273 -1.51 -28.04 -13.98
C ASP A 273 -2.09 -28.96 -15.05
N THR A 274 -3.03 -29.80 -14.60
CA THR A 274 -3.76 -30.72 -15.48
C THR A 274 -4.72 -29.98 -16.41
N ASN A 275 -5.14 -28.77 -16.00
CA ASN A 275 -5.99 -27.88 -16.77
C ASN A 275 -5.23 -26.59 -17.12
N MET A 276 -5.31 -26.19 -18.38
CA MET A 276 -4.70 -24.98 -18.91
C MET A 276 -5.79 -24.00 -19.34
N ALA A 277 -5.56 -22.70 -19.15
CA ALA A 277 -6.46 -21.66 -19.64
C ALA A 277 -6.42 -21.57 -21.17
N TYR A 278 -7.58 -21.35 -21.78
CA TYR A 278 -7.72 -21.07 -23.20
C TYR A 278 -8.37 -19.71 -23.40
N MET A 279 -8.11 -19.09 -24.55
CA MET A 279 -8.59 -17.75 -24.85
C MET A 279 -8.75 -17.49 -26.34
N ASN A 280 -9.57 -16.50 -26.66
CA ASN A 280 -9.55 -15.82 -27.94
C ASN A 280 -8.57 -14.64 -27.83
N VAL A 281 -7.77 -14.44 -28.87
CA VAL A 281 -6.79 -13.36 -28.97
C VAL A 281 -7.12 -12.51 -30.18
N MET A 282 -7.20 -11.20 -30.01
CA MET A 282 -7.37 -10.24 -31.11
C MET A 282 -6.27 -9.20 -31.00
N ILE A 283 -5.58 -8.91 -32.11
CA ILE A 283 -4.46 -7.98 -32.17
C ILE A 283 -4.80 -6.90 -33.19
N TYR A 284 -4.74 -5.65 -32.73
CA TYR A 284 -5.10 -4.46 -33.49
C TYR A 284 -3.89 -3.58 -33.74
N ASN A 285 -3.85 -2.96 -34.91
CA ASN A 285 -2.93 -1.86 -35.20
C ASN A 285 -3.61 -0.53 -34.90
N LYS A 286 -2.86 0.42 -34.37
CA LYS A 286 -3.23 1.83 -34.39
C LYS A 286 -3.06 2.38 -35.80
N THR A 287 -4.12 3.01 -36.30
CA THR A 287 -4.14 3.77 -37.55
C THR A 287 -4.64 5.19 -37.29
N ASP A 288 -4.52 6.06 -38.29
CA ASP A 288 -5.07 7.43 -38.24
C ASP A 288 -6.60 7.46 -38.00
N PHE A 289 -7.30 6.37 -38.33
CA PHE A 289 -8.76 6.25 -38.19
C PHE A 289 -9.20 5.46 -36.95
N GLY A 290 -8.26 5.10 -36.08
CA GLY A 290 -8.52 4.28 -34.89
C GLY A 290 -7.87 2.89 -34.96
N LEU A 291 -8.40 1.95 -34.20
CA LEU A 291 -7.90 0.57 -34.15
C LEU A 291 -8.43 -0.24 -35.33
N SER A 292 -7.54 -1.00 -35.98
CA SER A 292 -7.89 -1.93 -37.05
C SER A 292 -7.44 -3.34 -36.68
N LEU A 293 -8.36 -4.29 -36.69
CA LEU A 293 -8.04 -5.70 -36.44
C LEU A 293 -7.04 -6.18 -37.50
N ASN A 294 -5.91 -6.71 -37.05
CA ASN A 294 -4.84 -7.20 -37.91
C ASN A 294 -4.69 -8.72 -37.82
N PHE A 295 -4.90 -9.29 -36.64
CA PHE A 295 -4.76 -10.73 -36.42
C PHE A 295 -5.74 -11.21 -35.34
N SER A 296 -6.24 -12.43 -35.49
CA SER A 296 -7.11 -13.05 -34.48
C SER A 296 -6.90 -14.55 -34.43
N GLN A 297 -6.95 -15.10 -33.22
CA GLN A 297 -6.97 -16.54 -32.96
C GLN A 297 -8.07 -16.86 -31.97
N VAL A 298 -8.70 -18.03 -32.14
CA VAL A 298 -9.88 -18.42 -31.36
C VAL A 298 -9.55 -19.70 -30.61
N ASN A 299 -9.83 -19.69 -29.31
CA ASN A 299 -9.67 -20.83 -28.43
C ASN A 299 -8.27 -21.46 -28.52
N VAL A 300 -7.25 -20.60 -28.41
CA VAL A 300 -5.83 -20.97 -28.32
C VAL A 300 -5.42 -21.10 -26.86
N SER A 301 -4.45 -21.96 -26.59
CA SER A 301 -4.03 -22.22 -25.21
C SER A 301 -3.15 -21.09 -24.66
N ASN A 302 -3.16 -20.87 -23.33
CA ASN A 302 -2.33 -19.86 -22.69
C ASN A 302 -0.85 -20.02 -23.02
N LYS A 303 -0.38 -21.26 -23.14
CA LYS A 303 0.99 -21.56 -23.53
C LYS A 303 1.27 -21.21 -25.00
N GLU A 304 0.36 -21.54 -25.91
CA GLU A 304 0.52 -21.20 -27.34
C GLU A 304 0.70 -19.70 -27.51
N VAL A 305 -0.16 -18.92 -26.83
CA VAL A 305 -0.07 -17.47 -26.81
C VAL A 305 1.21 -16.99 -26.13
N ALA A 306 1.62 -17.62 -25.02
CA ALA A 306 2.87 -17.29 -24.33
C ALA A 306 4.08 -17.44 -25.24
N VAL A 307 4.17 -18.54 -25.97
CA VAL A 307 5.26 -18.80 -26.92
C VAL A 307 5.23 -17.79 -28.07
N ALA A 308 4.06 -17.55 -28.66
CA ALA A 308 3.91 -16.65 -29.81
C ALA A 308 4.26 -15.19 -29.47
N LEU A 309 3.92 -14.74 -28.26
CA LEU A 309 4.19 -13.38 -27.78
C LEU A 309 5.48 -13.27 -26.96
N ALA A 310 6.24 -14.36 -26.83
CA ALA A 310 7.43 -14.48 -26.00
C ALA A 310 7.19 -14.08 -24.52
N LEU A 311 6.04 -14.41 -23.95
CA LEU A 311 5.65 -14.16 -22.55
C LEU A 311 6.23 -15.23 -21.61
N GLY A 312 7.55 -15.37 -21.64
CA GLY A 312 8.24 -16.45 -20.94
C GLY A 312 9.62 -16.72 -21.53
N TYR A 313 10.34 -17.68 -20.95
CA TYR A 313 11.67 -18.11 -21.38
C TYR A 313 11.85 -19.60 -21.10
N ASN A 314 12.63 -20.31 -21.91
CA ASN A 314 12.79 -21.76 -21.82
C ASN A 314 11.43 -22.47 -21.73
N ASN A 315 11.19 -23.30 -20.71
CA ASN A 315 9.88 -23.92 -20.49
C ASN A 315 8.99 -23.11 -19.52
N PHE A 316 9.45 -21.97 -19.00
CA PHE A 316 8.63 -21.06 -18.19
C PHE A 316 7.79 -20.18 -19.12
N GLN A 317 6.68 -20.72 -19.62
CA GLN A 317 5.80 -20.06 -20.61
C GLN A 317 4.50 -19.60 -19.93
N SER A 318 4.58 -18.52 -19.16
CA SER A 318 3.53 -18.10 -18.21
C SER A 318 2.32 -17.44 -18.85
N GLY A 319 2.50 -16.81 -20.02
CA GLY A 319 1.38 -16.27 -20.80
C GLY A 319 0.61 -15.15 -20.08
N PHE A 320 -0.68 -15.05 -20.39
CA PHE A 320 -1.60 -14.06 -19.81
C PHE A 320 -2.17 -14.48 -18.45
N LEU A 321 -2.10 -15.77 -18.11
CA LEU A 321 -2.59 -16.30 -16.85
C LEU A 321 -1.64 -17.36 -16.28
N VAL A 322 -0.98 -17.06 -15.17
CA VAL A 322 -0.10 -18.00 -14.47
C VAL A 322 -0.93 -19.07 -13.77
N PRO A 323 -0.80 -20.35 -14.15
CA PRO A 323 -1.52 -21.44 -13.49
C PRO A 323 -1.04 -21.59 -12.04
N SER A 324 -1.94 -21.95 -11.12
CA SER A 324 -1.62 -22.20 -9.71
C SER A 324 -0.84 -21.08 -8.99
N ILE A 325 -1.11 -19.82 -9.34
CA ILE A 325 -0.43 -18.65 -8.73
C ILE A 325 -0.51 -18.62 -7.20
N GLN A 326 -1.54 -19.24 -6.62
CA GLN A 326 -1.73 -19.38 -5.18
C GLN A 326 -0.53 -20.07 -4.48
N ASN A 327 0.26 -20.86 -5.22
CA ASN A 327 1.53 -21.42 -4.74
C ASN A 327 2.73 -20.62 -5.26
N LEU A 328 2.85 -19.36 -4.80
CA LEU A 328 3.93 -18.45 -5.19
C LEU A 328 5.33 -19.04 -4.98
N THR A 329 5.53 -19.84 -3.93
CA THR A 329 6.81 -20.53 -3.68
C THR A 329 7.18 -21.46 -4.83
N ASN A 330 6.23 -22.24 -5.34
CA ASN A 330 6.46 -23.12 -6.47
C ASN A 330 6.72 -22.33 -7.76
N ILE A 331 5.94 -21.28 -8.03
CA ILE A 331 6.13 -20.42 -9.22
C ILE A 331 7.53 -19.79 -9.23
N LYS A 332 7.95 -19.19 -8.11
CA LYS A 332 9.30 -18.62 -7.96
C LYS A 332 10.40 -19.66 -8.18
N LYS A 333 10.20 -20.88 -7.66
CA LYS A 333 11.13 -21.99 -7.89
C LYS A 333 11.21 -22.38 -9.37
N LEU A 334 10.08 -22.54 -10.05
CA LEU A 334 10.04 -22.89 -11.48
C LEU A 334 10.73 -21.82 -12.33
N ALA A 335 10.45 -20.54 -12.07
CA ALA A 335 11.09 -19.42 -12.74
C ALA A 335 12.63 -19.46 -12.61
N LEU A 336 13.14 -19.72 -11.39
CA LEU A 336 14.59 -19.83 -11.14
C LEU A 336 15.21 -21.08 -11.79
N GLN A 337 14.50 -22.21 -11.80
CA GLN A 337 14.99 -23.46 -12.42
C GLN A 337 15.14 -23.32 -13.94
N GLU A 338 14.20 -22.65 -14.58
CA GLU A 338 14.24 -22.40 -16.02
C GLU A 338 15.24 -21.30 -16.41
N ALA A 339 15.95 -20.66 -15.47
CA ALA A 339 17.02 -19.72 -15.80
C ALA A 339 18.22 -20.38 -16.49
N THR A 340 18.41 -21.70 -16.29
CA THR A 340 19.53 -22.49 -16.84
C THR A 340 19.04 -23.57 -17.82
N GLY A 341 17.95 -23.28 -18.55
CA GLY A 341 17.35 -24.20 -19.51
C GLY A 341 18.10 -24.29 -20.83
N PHE A 342 17.37 -24.21 -21.95
CA PHE A 342 17.93 -24.20 -23.30
C PHE A 342 18.81 -22.96 -23.54
N ILE A 343 18.32 -21.79 -23.15
CA ILE A 343 19.11 -20.57 -22.99
C ILE A 343 19.47 -20.36 -21.51
N SER A 344 20.62 -19.77 -21.26
CA SER A 344 21.12 -19.49 -19.90
C SER A 344 21.09 -18.00 -19.60
N GLY A 345 20.48 -17.63 -18.48
CA GLY A 345 20.37 -16.25 -18.03
C GLY A 345 20.24 -16.12 -16.52
N VAL A 346 19.97 -14.90 -16.07
CA VAL A 346 19.75 -14.54 -14.68
C VAL A 346 18.29 -14.20 -14.48
N VAL A 347 17.69 -14.72 -13.41
CA VAL A 347 16.33 -14.38 -13.00
C VAL A 347 16.38 -13.53 -11.72
N LYS A 348 15.69 -12.40 -11.74
CA LYS A 348 15.40 -11.57 -10.56
C LYS A 348 13.91 -11.60 -10.30
N LEU A 349 13.54 -11.71 -9.03
CA LEU A 349 12.16 -11.73 -8.57
C LEU A 349 11.94 -10.52 -7.67
N GLN A 350 10.88 -9.77 -7.92
CA GLN A 350 10.43 -8.66 -7.07
C GLN A 350 8.96 -8.90 -6.72
N GLU A 351 8.59 -8.59 -5.48
CA GLU A 351 7.29 -8.94 -4.93
C GLU A 351 6.77 -7.76 -4.12
N THR A 352 5.54 -7.35 -4.39
CA THR A 352 4.73 -6.44 -3.55
C THR A 352 3.64 -7.26 -2.87
N ASP A 353 2.66 -6.68 -2.17
CA ASP A 353 1.60 -7.47 -1.55
C ASP A 353 0.59 -8.02 -2.58
N LEU A 354 0.38 -7.31 -3.69
CA LEU A 354 -0.54 -7.76 -4.76
C LEU A 354 0.15 -8.33 -5.99
N THR A 355 1.44 -8.06 -6.24
CA THR A 355 2.09 -8.41 -7.51
C THR A 355 3.38 -9.22 -7.36
N LEU A 356 3.68 -10.01 -8.40
CA LEU A 356 4.95 -10.72 -8.59
C LEU A 356 5.56 -10.29 -9.93
N LYS A 357 6.75 -9.68 -9.87
CA LYS A 357 7.55 -9.33 -11.04
C LYS A 357 8.68 -10.33 -11.24
N ILE A 358 8.76 -10.87 -12.46
CA ILE A 358 9.79 -11.81 -12.91
C ILE A 358 10.60 -11.13 -14.00
N ILE A 359 11.90 -11.03 -13.79
CA ILE A 359 12.86 -10.43 -14.73
C ILE A 359 13.84 -11.52 -15.13
N PHE A 360 13.89 -11.86 -16.41
CA PHE A 360 14.88 -12.75 -16.99
C PHE A 360 15.77 -11.99 -17.97
N GLU A 361 17.08 -12.16 -17.84
CA GLU A 361 18.10 -11.59 -18.72
C GLU A 361 19.06 -12.69 -19.18
N GLU A 362 19.09 -13.00 -20.47
CA GLU A 362 20.05 -13.94 -21.06
C GLU A 362 21.49 -13.38 -21.00
N ASN A 363 22.48 -14.26 -20.77
CA ASN A 363 23.87 -13.86 -20.51
C ASN A 363 24.58 -13.16 -21.69
N GLU A 364 24.16 -13.39 -22.94
CA GLU A 364 24.84 -12.89 -24.15
C GLU A 364 24.05 -11.78 -24.87
N ASP A 365 23.36 -10.91 -24.11
CA ASP A 365 22.50 -9.84 -24.66
C ASP A 365 21.41 -10.34 -25.62
N GLY A 366 20.91 -11.55 -25.35
CA GLY A 366 19.81 -12.16 -26.09
C GLY A 366 18.44 -11.79 -25.52
N GLN A 367 17.66 -12.79 -25.14
CA GLN A 367 16.31 -12.64 -24.65
C GLN A 367 16.26 -11.91 -23.29
N LYS A 368 15.34 -10.94 -23.17
CA LYS A 368 15.02 -10.23 -21.93
C LYS A 368 13.51 -10.23 -21.74
N ASN A 369 13.03 -10.70 -20.59
CA ASN A 369 11.62 -10.71 -20.24
C ASN A 369 11.41 -10.04 -18.91
N ASN A 370 10.54 -9.04 -18.88
CA ASN A 370 9.97 -8.51 -17.66
C ASN A 370 8.48 -8.81 -17.68
N LEU A 371 7.99 -9.48 -16.64
CA LEU A 371 6.61 -9.91 -16.51
C LEU A 371 6.10 -9.52 -15.13
N ILE A 372 4.97 -8.83 -15.03
CA ILE A 372 4.30 -8.52 -13.76
C ILE A 372 2.96 -9.25 -13.74
N TYR A 373 2.75 -10.07 -12.71
CA TYR A 373 1.53 -10.84 -12.50
C TYR A 373 0.84 -10.43 -11.20
N GLU A 374 -0.49 -10.43 -11.21
CA GLU A 374 -1.31 -10.29 -10.01
C GLU A 374 -1.34 -11.61 -9.23
N LYS A 375 -1.00 -11.60 -7.93
CA LYS A 375 -0.78 -12.82 -7.14
C LYS A 375 -2.02 -13.65 -6.86
N ARG A 376 -3.20 -13.03 -6.82
CA ARG A 376 -4.45 -13.72 -6.45
C ARG A 376 -5.14 -14.36 -7.65
N THR A 377 -5.03 -13.76 -8.83
CA THR A 377 -5.64 -14.25 -10.08
C THR A 377 -4.65 -14.92 -11.01
N GLY A 378 -3.38 -14.50 -10.98
CA GLY A 378 -2.34 -14.93 -11.92
C GLY A 378 -2.36 -14.14 -13.22
N LEU A 379 -3.21 -13.12 -13.33
CA LEU A 379 -3.39 -12.31 -14.54
C LEU A 379 -2.12 -11.50 -14.82
N LEU A 380 -1.70 -11.46 -16.08
CA LEU A 380 -0.62 -10.60 -16.54
C LEU A 380 -1.07 -9.14 -16.47
N LEU A 381 -0.31 -8.29 -15.79
CA LEU A 381 -0.61 -6.86 -15.66
C LEU A 381 0.25 -6.02 -16.61
N TRP A 382 1.50 -6.42 -16.78
CA TRP A 382 2.43 -5.72 -17.65
C TRP A 382 3.53 -6.67 -18.13
N THR A 383 4.03 -6.41 -19.33
CA THR A 383 5.21 -7.08 -19.83
C THR A 383 6.07 -6.20 -20.70
N ARG A 384 7.38 -6.48 -20.69
CA ARG A 384 8.35 -6.05 -21.69
C ARG A 384 9.21 -7.23 -22.10
N CYS A 385 9.03 -7.69 -23.33
CA CYS A 385 9.77 -8.80 -23.93
C CYS A 385 10.65 -8.29 -25.07
N ILE A 386 11.92 -8.66 -25.04
CA ILE A 386 12.92 -8.31 -26.05
C ILE A 386 13.64 -9.59 -26.46
N GLY A 387 13.78 -9.82 -27.76
CA GLY A 387 14.62 -10.84 -28.37
C GLY A 387 15.30 -10.29 -29.63
N SER A 388 16.08 -11.11 -30.33
CA SER A 388 16.98 -10.63 -31.41
C SER A 388 16.31 -9.71 -32.45
N ASN A 389 15.08 -10.02 -32.87
CA ASN A 389 14.29 -9.20 -33.80
C ASN A 389 12.86 -8.93 -33.29
N TYR A 390 12.61 -9.14 -32.00
CA TYR A 390 11.28 -9.05 -31.42
C TYR A 390 11.29 -8.08 -30.25
N LYS A 391 10.26 -7.25 -30.20
CA LYS A 391 9.99 -6.38 -29.07
C LYS A 391 8.50 -6.28 -28.88
N LEU A 392 8.06 -6.42 -27.63
CA LEU A 392 6.69 -6.17 -27.21
C LEU A 392 6.73 -5.56 -25.82
N GLU A 393 6.14 -4.38 -25.66
CA GLU A 393 5.78 -3.83 -24.37
C GLU A 393 4.29 -3.55 -24.34
N MET A 394 3.60 -4.08 -23.34
CA MET A 394 2.17 -3.88 -23.18
C MET A 394 1.75 -3.88 -21.71
N THR A 395 0.68 -3.15 -21.42
CA THR A 395 0.09 -2.99 -20.09
C THR A 395 -1.40 -3.26 -20.18
N ILE A 396 -1.96 -3.98 -19.22
CA ILE A 396 -3.42 -4.10 -19.12
C ILE A 396 -4.05 -2.72 -18.88
N ASP A 397 -5.23 -2.47 -19.43
CA ASP A 397 -5.98 -1.23 -19.22
C ASP A 397 -6.12 -0.92 -17.73
N ASP A 398 -6.12 0.37 -17.37
CA ASP A 398 -6.31 0.87 -16.00
C ASP A 398 -5.31 0.34 -14.95
N TYR A 399 -4.15 -0.16 -15.38
CA TYR A 399 -3.02 -0.49 -14.51
C TYR A 399 -1.79 0.36 -14.85
N ASP A 400 -1.16 0.98 -13.84
CA ASP A 400 0.10 1.69 -13.99
C ASP A 400 1.24 0.91 -13.31
N PRO A 401 2.18 0.31 -14.08
CA PRO A 401 3.31 -0.44 -13.53
C PRO A 401 4.37 0.46 -12.87
N TRP A 402 4.24 1.78 -13.02
CA TRP A 402 5.19 2.78 -12.55
C TRP A 402 4.71 3.55 -11.33
N THR A 403 3.44 3.43 -10.95
CA THR A 403 2.97 3.90 -9.64
C THR A 403 3.83 3.23 -8.59
N LEU A 404 4.79 4.01 -8.06
CA LEU A 404 5.50 3.64 -6.86
C LEU A 404 4.40 3.41 -5.83
N THR A 405 4.31 2.20 -5.29
CA THR A 405 3.64 2.03 -4.01
C THR A 405 4.29 3.10 -3.14
N GLU A 406 3.52 4.08 -2.68
CA GLU A 406 3.91 4.85 -1.51
C GLU A 406 3.94 3.83 -0.37
N SER A 407 5.01 3.05 -0.34
CA SER A 407 5.58 2.69 0.92
C SER A 407 5.96 4.04 1.53
N VAL A 408 5.04 4.64 2.28
CA VAL A 408 5.43 4.99 3.64
C VAL A 408 5.97 3.67 4.15
N THR A 409 7.27 3.40 3.93
CA THR A 409 7.92 2.26 4.54
C THR A 409 7.53 2.44 5.99
N PRO A 410 6.71 1.55 6.61
CA PRO A 410 6.61 1.55 8.04
C PRO A 410 8.06 1.38 8.40
N SER A 411 8.64 2.41 9.02
CA SER A 411 10.08 2.51 9.16
C SER A 411 10.47 1.17 9.75
N ARG A 412 11.06 0.27 8.95
CA ARG A 412 11.42 -1.07 9.42
C ARG A 412 12.23 -0.72 10.63
N PHE A 413 11.72 -0.97 11.84
CA PHE A 413 12.21 -0.37 13.08
C PHE A 413 13.69 -0.24 12.90
N ASN A 414 14.19 0.98 12.63
CA ASN A 414 15.54 1.11 12.06
C ASN A 414 16.46 0.83 13.23
N LEU A 415 16.66 -0.47 13.45
CA LEU A 415 17.27 -1.01 14.63
C LEU A 415 18.67 -0.46 14.65
N ASP A 416 19.28 -0.12 13.52
CA ASP A 416 20.58 0.53 13.45
C ASP A 416 20.64 1.84 14.23
N GLN A 417 19.57 2.65 14.23
CA GLN A 417 19.49 3.87 15.05
C GLN A 417 19.30 3.56 16.55
N TYR A 418 18.67 2.42 16.87
CA TYR A 418 18.39 1.99 18.24
C TYR A 418 19.43 1.01 18.83
N VAL A 419 20.28 0.39 18.01
CA VAL A 419 21.27 -0.64 18.35
C VAL A 419 22.23 -0.13 19.41
N PRO A 420 22.74 1.11 19.35
CA PRO A 420 23.58 1.66 20.41
C PRO A 420 22.85 1.79 21.75
N TYR A 421 21.56 2.16 21.76
CA TYR A 421 20.76 2.23 22.97
C TYR A 421 20.45 0.83 23.53
N ILE A 422 20.16 -0.14 22.65
CA ILE A 422 19.97 -1.55 23.01
C ILE A 422 21.24 -2.14 23.62
N LEU A 423 22.42 -1.82 23.06
CA LEU A 423 23.72 -2.22 23.60
C LEU A 423 23.99 -1.59 24.97
N ILE A 424 23.75 -0.28 25.13
CA ILE A 424 23.90 0.42 26.42
C ILE A 424 22.98 -0.20 27.48
N GLY A 425 21.71 -0.45 27.13
CA GLY A 425 20.73 -1.08 28.01
C GLY A 425 21.15 -2.51 28.41
N SER A 426 21.55 -3.32 27.43
CA SER A 426 21.95 -4.73 27.64
C SER A 426 23.21 -4.84 28.52
N LEU A 427 24.23 -4.02 28.26
CA LEU A 427 25.45 -3.98 29.08
C LEU A 427 25.16 -3.55 30.52
N SER A 428 24.22 -2.62 30.71
CA SER A 428 23.78 -2.17 32.04
C SER A 428 23.09 -3.30 32.80
N ILE A 429 22.19 -4.04 32.16
CA ILE A 429 21.48 -5.17 32.76
C ILE A 429 22.46 -6.29 33.13
N ILE A 430 23.37 -6.67 32.23
CA ILE A 430 24.39 -7.70 32.49
C ILE A 430 25.26 -7.31 33.68
N SER A 431 25.68 -6.03 33.75
CA SER A 431 26.50 -5.52 34.85
C SER A 431 25.75 -5.59 36.18
N ILE A 432 24.47 -5.19 36.21
CA ILE A 432 23.62 -5.26 37.40
C ILE A 432 23.44 -6.72 37.86
N ILE A 433 23.11 -7.63 36.95
CA ILE A 433 22.97 -9.07 37.26
C ILE A 433 24.29 -9.62 37.80
N GLY A 434 25.42 -9.32 37.17
CA GLY A 434 26.75 -9.75 37.61
C GLY A 434 27.07 -9.29 39.04
N ILE A 435 26.79 -8.02 39.37
CA ILE A 435 26.97 -7.48 40.73
C ILE A 435 26.07 -8.18 41.73
N LEU A 436 24.80 -8.41 41.38
CA LEU A 436 23.86 -9.11 42.25
C LEU A 436 24.34 -10.54 42.54
N VAL A 437 24.84 -11.27 41.54
CA VAL A 437 25.43 -12.61 41.73
C VAL A 437 26.67 -12.56 42.62
N ILE A 438 27.64 -11.68 42.34
CA ILE A 438 28.86 -11.54 43.15
C ILE A 438 28.52 -11.20 44.61
N SER A 439 27.51 -10.35 44.82
CA SER A 439 27.07 -9.95 46.16
C SER A 439 26.44 -11.08 46.98
N GLN A 440 26.02 -12.18 46.35
CA GLN A 440 25.58 -13.38 47.06
C GLN A 440 26.76 -14.14 47.69
N PHE A 441 27.97 -14.01 47.13
CA PHE A 441 29.16 -14.73 47.59
C PHE A 441 30.13 -13.84 48.39
N GLN A 442 30.06 -12.52 48.27
CA GLN A 442 30.91 -11.57 48.98
C GLN A 442 30.08 -10.54 49.78
N SER A 443 30.07 -10.69 51.10
CA SER A 443 29.32 -9.81 52.03
C SER A 443 29.71 -8.34 51.90
N ASN A 444 30.98 -8.05 51.66
CA ASN A 444 31.50 -6.69 51.57
C ASN A 444 30.98 -5.94 50.33
N VAL A 445 30.65 -6.65 49.24
CA VAL A 445 30.09 -6.04 48.01
C VAL A 445 28.61 -5.71 48.19
N LYS A 446 27.89 -6.57 48.92
CA LYS A 446 26.44 -6.45 49.17
C LYS A 446 26.05 -5.11 49.80
N GLU A 447 26.88 -4.57 50.68
CA GLU A 447 26.63 -3.26 51.32
C GLU A 447 26.66 -2.09 50.33
N TYR A 448 27.36 -2.24 49.21
CA TYR A 448 27.51 -1.19 48.19
C TYR A 448 26.61 -1.37 46.97
N ASN A 449 25.88 -2.47 46.84
CA ASN A 449 25.03 -2.79 45.68
C ASN A 449 24.17 -1.60 45.22
N LYS A 450 23.48 -0.92 46.14
CA LYS A 450 22.60 0.20 45.80
C LYS A 450 23.35 1.36 45.12
N TYR A 451 24.57 1.66 45.57
CA TYR A 451 25.36 2.75 45.02
C TYR A 451 25.95 2.38 43.67
N ILE A 452 26.37 1.12 43.49
CA ILE A 452 26.93 0.63 42.24
C ILE A 452 25.84 0.57 41.15
N ILE A 453 24.63 0.13 41.48
CA ILE A 453 23.49 0.13 40.54
C ILE A 453 23.13 1.57 40.11
N ILE A 454 23.09 2.52 41.05
CA ILE A 454 22.84 3.93 40.74
C ILE A 454 23.92 4.48 39.80
N ALA A 455 25.20 4.14 40.02
CA ALA A 455 26.29 4.57 39.16
C ALA A 455 26.16 4.01 37.73
N ILE A 456 25.77 2.74 37.58
CA ILE A 456 25.54 2.11 36.26
C ILE A 456 24.41 2.82 35.50
N LEU A 457 23.27 3.07 36.16
CA LEU A 457 22.14 3.76 35.54
C LEU A 457 22.49 5.21 35.15
N GLY A 458 23.25 5.91 36.00
CA GLY A 458 23.74 7.25 35.71
C GLY A 458 24.66 7.29 34.49
N LEU A 459 25.61 6.35 34.41
CA LEU A 459 26.55 6.25 33.28
C LEU A 459 25.81 5.93 31.98
N ALA A 460 24.87 4.98 32.01
CA ALA A 460 24.06 4.59 30.86
C ALA A 460 23.21 5.75 30.32
N SER A 461 22.58 6.50 31.22
CA SER A 461 21.76 7.67 30.88
C SER A 461 22.60 8.78 30.26
N PHE A 462 23.76 9.07 30.85
CA PHE A 462 24.67 10.12 30.37
C PHE A 462 25.28 9.76 29.00
N THR A 463 25.65 8.49 28.80
CA THR A 463 26.17 7.99 27.53
C THR A 463 25.10 8.05 26.42
N SER A 464 23.85 7.70 26.75
CA SER A 464 22.72 7.81 25.82
C SER A 464 22.44 9.26 25.41
N LEU A 465 22.55 10.20 26.36
CA LEU A 465 22.38 11.64 26.11
C LEU A 465 23.49 12.19 25.19
N ILE A 466 24.74 11.81 25.43
CA ILE A 466 25.87 12.19 24.57
C ILE A 466 25.69 11.63 23.16
N TYR A 467 25.31 10.35 23.05
CA TYR A 467 25.08 9.72 21.76
C TYR A 467 23.96 10.41 20.98
N PHE A 468 22.83 10.69 21.64
CA PHE A 468 21.72 11.47 21.06
C PHE A 468 22.18 12.84 20.55
N GLY A 469 23.02 13.54 21.32
CA GLY A 469 23.57 14.83 20.91
C GLY A 469 24.50 14.76 19.69
N PHE A 470 25.19 13.63 19.46
CA PHE A 470 26.04 13.44 18.29
C PHE A 470 25.28 12.95 17.06
N THR A 471 24.19 12.20 17.23
CA THR A 471 23.43 11.63 16.12
C THR A 471 22.27 12.49 15.66
N TYR A 472 21.87 13.49 16.45
CA TYR A 472 20.95 14.53 16.00
C TYR A 472 21.65 15.41 14.95
N SER A 473 21.60 15.00 13.69
CA SER A 473 21.89 15.86 12.54
C SER A 473 20.59 16.50 12.09
N PRO A 474 20.44 17.84 12.15
CA PRO A 474 19.36 18.50 11.43
C PRO A 474 19.47 18.16 9.92
N HIS A 475 18.33 18.26 9.23
CA HIS A 475 18.24 17.99 7.79
C HIS A 475 19.38 18.72 7.05
N PRO A 476 20.08 18.06 6.10
CA PRO A 476 21.23 18.67 5.45
C PRO A 476 20.80 19.97 4.76
N GLU A 477 21.40 21.10 5.17
CA GLU A 477 21.29 22.36 4.42
C GLU A 477 21.90 22.10 3.03
N ASN A 478 21.09 22.19 1.96
CA ASN A 478 21.59 22.09 0.60
C ASN A 478 22.67 23.15 0.34
N GLU A 479 23.64 22.87 -0.53
CA GLU A 479 24.66 23.87 -0.84
C GLU A 479 24.07 25.07 -1.61
N LYS A 480 24.59 26.26 -1.29
CA LYS A 480 24.14 27.51 -1.89
C LYS A 480 24.61 27.63 -3.35
N SER A 481 23.67 27.53 -4.28
CA SER A 481 23.92 27.71 -5.73
C SER A 481 23.91 29.18 -6.17
N GLU A 482 24.65 29.52 -7.22
CA GLU A 482 24.64 30.88 -7.80
C GLU A 482 23.31 31.18 -8.52
N THR A 483 22.75 30.16 -9.17
CA THR A 483 21.52 30.20 -9.94
C THR A 483 20.73 28.91 -9.76
N VAL A 484 19.39 29.01 -9.77
CA VAL A 484 18.46 27.88 -9.89
C VAL A 484 17.38 28.21 -10.91
N GLN A 485 16.90 27.24 -11.68
CA GLN A 485 15.96 27.42 -12.80
C GLN A 485 14.87 26.36 -12.81
N ASN A 486 13.82 26.60 -13.61
CA ASN A 486 12.66 25.71 -13.75
C ASN A 486 11.92 25.43 -12.43
N ILE A 487 11.99 26.35 -11.48
CA ILE A 487 11.30 26.21 -10.19
C ILE A 487 9.87 26.76 -10.27
N SER A 488 8.98 26.25 -9.44
CA SER A 488 7.60 26.73 -9.28
C SER A 488 7.28 27.11 -7.84
N LEU A 489 6.34 28.03 -7.65
CA LEU A 489 5.89 28.54 -6.36
C LEU A 489 4.37 28.53 -6.32
N THR A 490 3.81 27.89 -5.31
CA THR A 490 2.39 27.93 -4.95
C THR A 490 2.24 28.58 -3.57
N ILE A 491 1.35 29.54 -3.42
CA ILE A 491 0.98 30.13 -2.12
C ILE A 491 -0.50 29.87 -1.89
N ASP A 492 -0.82 29.12 -0.84
CA ASP A 492 -2.17 28.87 -0.36
C ASP A 492 -2.49 29.77 0.83
N TYR A 493 -3.39 30.71 0.61
CA TYR A 493 -3.83 31.67 1.63
C TYR A 493 -4.91 31.11 2.56
N GLY A 494 -5.23 29.82 2.49
CA GLY A 494 -6.16 29.11 3.41
C GLY A 494 -7.63 29.51 3.27
N ASN A 495 -7.95 30.39 2.32
CA ASN A 495 -9.29 30.88 2.03
C ASN A 495 -9.81 30.41 0.66
N GLY A 496 -9.15 29.41 0.06
CA GLY A 496 -9.42 28.91 -1.29
C GLY A 496 -8.75 29.73 -2.41
N THR A 497 -8.01 30.79 -2.08
CA THR A 497 -7.18 31.53 -3.03
C THR A 497 -5.81 30.88 -3.13
N LEU A 498 -5.39 30.56 -4.36
CA LEU A 498 -4.06 30.06 -4.67
C LEU A 498 -3.34 31.07 -5.58
N TYR A 499 -2.08 31.37 -5.28
CA TYR A 499 -1.18 32.07 -6.18
C TYR A 499 -0.14 31.08 -6.73
N ASN A 500 -0.06 30.96 -8.06
CA ASN A 500 0.84 30.05 -8.73
C ASN A 500 1.79 30.80 -9.65
N GLN A 501 3.07 30.50 -9.55
CA GLN A 501 4.10 30.98 -10.46
C GLN A 501 5.00 29.82 -10.89
N GLU A 502 5.08 29.57 -12.18
CA GLU A 502 5.85 28.46 -12.74
C GLU A 502 7.07 28.94 -13.55
N ASN A 503 8.02 28.02 -13.74
CA ASN A 503 9.15 28.15 -14.67
C ASN A 503 9.96 29.44 -14.49
N PHE A 504 10.17 29.87 -13.25
CA PHE A 504 11.02 31.03 -12.97
C PHE A 504 12.43 30.61 -12.54
N ARG A 505 13.31 31.61 -12.40
CA ARG A 505 14.70 31.43 -12.00
C ARG A 505 15.08 32.40 -10.89
N LEU A 506 15.97 31.96 -10.03
CA LEU A 506 16.63 32.81 -9.04
C LEU A 506 18.13 32.88 -9.35
N THR A 507 18.75 34.02 -9.04
CA THR A 507 20.14 34.31 -9.41
C THR A 507 20.86 35.09 -8.30
N ASN A 508 22.17 35.27 -8.43
CA ASN A 508 23.00 36.05 -7.50
C ASN A 508 23.05 35.46 -6.08
N TYR A 509 23.07 34.14 -5.96
CA TYR A 509 23.08 33.44 -4.66
C TYR A 509 21.89 33.81 -3.77
N LYS A 510 20.74 34.16 -4.36
CA LYS A 510 19.45 34.33 -3.68
C LYS A 510 18.53 33.19 -4.08
N THR A 511 18.92 31.96 -3.73
CA THR A 511 18.31 30.72 -4.23
C THR A 511 17.60 29.93 -3.12
N SER A 512 17.24 30.56 -2.00
CA SER A 512 16.52 29.89 -0.92
C SER A 512 15.00 29.83 -1.17
N ALA A 513 14.29 28.97 -0.45
CA ALA A 513 12.83 28.94 -0.46
C ALA A 513 12.24 30.29 -0.04
N PHE A 514 12.89 31.00 0.88
CA PHE A 514 12.52 32.37 1.24
C PHE A 514 12.72 33.35 0.08
N ASP A 515 13.84 33.24 -0.66
CA ASP A 515 14.08 34.10 -1.83
C ASP A 515 13.02 33.87 -2.91
N ALA A 516 12.54 32.63 -3.09
CA ALA A 516 11.48 32.31 -4.03
C ALA A 516 10.17 33.05 -3.70
N VAL A 517 9.70 32.94 -2.46
CA VAL A 517 8.45 33.60 -2.05
C VAL A 517 8.58 35.12 -2.00
N ASN A 518 9.70 35.63 -1.49
CA ASN A 518 9.98 37.08 -1.43
C ASN A 518 10.23 37.72 -2.81
N THR A 519 10.37 36.92 -3.87
CA THR A 519 10.43 37.42 -5.25
C THR A 519 9.04 37.74 -5.81
N TRP A 520 8.02 37.00 -5.37
CA TRP A 520 6.69 37.03 -5.98
C TRP A 520 5.57 37.53 -5.06
N ALA A 521 5.82 37.62 -3.76
CA ALA A 521 4.87 38.09 -2.76
C ALA A 521 5.53 39.10 -1.80
N ASP A 522 4.70 39.93 -1.14
CA ASP A 522 5.15 40.82 -0.06
C ASP A 522 5.23 40.04 1.26
N VAL A 523 6.45 39.75 1.72
CA VAL A 523 6.69 38.88 2.88
C VAL A 523 7.16 39.70 4.07
N GLN A 524 6.43 39.64 5.18
CA GLN A 524 6.89 40.14 6.48
C GLN A 524 7.48 38.99 7.30
N PHE A 525 8.64 39.23 7.91
CA PHE A 525 9.34 38.20 8.67
C PHE A 525 10.15 38.80 9.81
N THR A 526 10.37 37.98 10.85
CA THR A 526 11.29 38.27 11.95
C THR A 526 12.54 37.38 11.84
N ASP A 527 13.72 38.00 11.92
CA ASP A 527 15.01 37.31 11.91
C ASP A 527 15.44 36.86 13.32
N TYR A 528 15.52 35.55 13.54
CA TYR A 528 16.01 34.93 14.79
C TYR A 528 17.49 34.54 14.72
N GLY A 529 18.25 35.09 13.78
CA GLY A 529 19.69 34.88 13.60
C GLY A 529 20.01 33.44 13.21
N ALA A 530 20.67 32.70 14.10
CA ALA A 530 21.09 31.32 13.81
C ALA A 530 19.90 30.36 13.56
N GLN A 531 18.70 30.71 14.01
CA GLN A 531 17.48 29.91 13.80
C GLN A 531 16.82 30.18 12.43
N GLY A 532 17.15 31.29 11.77
CA GLY A 532 16.57 31.68 10.48
C GLY A 532 15.38 32.63 10.60
N TYR A 533 14.67 32.81 9.48
CA TYR A 533 13.55 33.74 9.35
C TYR A 533 12.24 33.05 9.69
N LEU A 534 11.43 33.70 10.53
CA LEU A 534 10.03 33.35 10.76
C LEU A 534 9.17 34.24 9.88
N ILE A 535 8.42 33.67 8.95
CA ILE A 535 7.47 34.41 8.10
C ILE A 535 6.21 34.66 8.92
N GLU A 536 5.86 35.93 9.09
CA GLU A 536 4.71 36.39 9.88
C GLU A 536 3.49 36.66 8.98
N SER A 537 3.73 37.18 7.77
CA SER A 537 2.68 37.37 6.77
C SER A 537 3.20 37.27 5.34
N ILE A 538 2.29 36.89 4.43
CA ILE A 538 2.49 36.90 2.97
C ILE A 538 1.32 37.66 2.35
N ASP A 539 1.61 38.69 1.56
CA ASP A 539 0.65 39.61 0.95
C ASP A 539 -0.36 40.21 1.94
N GLY A 540 0.12 40.50 3.16
CA GLY A 540 -0.66 41.10 4.24
C GLY A 540 -1.57 40.12 4.99
N ILE A 541 -1.49 38.81 4.72
CA ILE A 541 -2.21 37.77 5.47
C ILE A 541 -1.30 37.21 6.56
N GLU A 542 -1.61 37.57 7.81
CA GLU A 542 -0.89 37.11 9.01
C GLU A 542 -1.28 35.67 9.37
N GLY A 543 -0.29 34.84 9.72
CA GLY A 543 -0.55 33.50 10.23
C GLY A 543 0.70 32.62 10.37
N ASN A 544 0.47 31.36 10.69
CA ASN A 544 1.53 30.36 10.78
C ASN A 544 1.77 29.76 9.39
N TRP A 545 2.76 30.31 8.69
CA TRP A 545 3.13 29.85 7.37
C TRP A 545 4.04 28.62 7.44
N LEU A 546 3.58 27.52 6.86
CA LEU A 546 4.40 26.34 6.60
C LEU A 546 4.85 26.36 5.15
N TYR A 547 5.95 25.65 4.88
CA TYR A 547 6.41 25.48 3.51
C TYR A 547 6.91 24.08 3.21
N TYR A 548 6.76 23.74 1.94
CA TYR A 548 7.05 22.44 1.37
C TYR A 548 7.91 22.64 0.13
N VAL A 549 8.79 21.68 -0.13
CA VAL A 549 9.55 21.60 -1.38
C VAL A 549 9.38 20.20 -1.93
N ASN A 550 8.90 20.08 -3.18
CA ASN A 550 8.57 18.81 -3.83
C ASN A 550 7.62 17.95 -2.97
N GLU A 551 6.57 18.58 -2.43
CA GLU A 551 5.54 17.98 -1.56
C GLU A 551 6.03 17.52 -0.18
N GLU A 552 7.33 17.67 0.13
CA GLU A 552 7.90 17.35 1.44
C GLU A 552 7.90 18.56 2.38
N TYR A 553 7.43 18.36 3.61
CA TYR A 553 7.48 19.38 4.66
C TYR A 553 8.93 19.67 5.07
N ILE A 554 9.30 20.96 5.05
CA ILE A 554 10.67 21.36 5.39
C ILE A 554 10.73 21.92 6.81
N SER A 555 11.51 21.25 7.66
CA SER A 555 11.67 21.58 9.09
C SER A 555 12.74 22.63 9.40
N VAL A 556 13.45 23.12 8.39
CA VAL A 556 14.44 24.22 8.53
C VAL A 556 13.78 25.55 8.15
N ALA A 557 14.35 26.68 8.53
CA ALA A 557 13.79 27.97 8.11
C ALA A 557 13.93 28.20 6.60
N ALA A 558 12.95 28.83 5.97
CA ALA A 558 12.90 29.03 4.51
C ALA A 558 14.13 29.74 3.93
N ASN A 559 14.81 30.59 4.72
CA ASN A 559 16.02 31.29 4.30
C ASN A 559 17.30 30.45 4.38
N LYS A 560 17.22 29.24 4.93
CA LYS A 560 18.32 28.29 5.08
C LYS A 560 18.21 27.08 4.15
N TYR A 561 17.03 26.84 3.59
CA TYR A 561 16.84 25.80 2.60
C TYR A 561 17.12 26.34 1.19
N TYR A 562 18.25 25.94 0.60
CA TYR A 562 18.61 26.30 -0.77
C TYR A 562 17.98 25.34 -1.78
N LEU A 563 17.35 25.92 -2.80
CA LEU A 563 16.63 25.21 -3.85
C LEU A 563 17.58 24.61 -4.88
N GLN A 564 17.07 23.67 -5.66
CA GLN A 564 17.69 23.03 -6.81
C GLN A 564 16.88 23.29 -8.08
N ASP A 565 17.45 22.98 -9.24
CA ASP A 565 16.76 23.10 -10.52
C ASP A 565 15.53 22.17 -10.56
N GLY A 566 14.36 22.72 -10.90
CA GLY A 566 13.11 21.95 -11.01
C GLY A 566 12.26 21.87 -9.73
N ASP A 567 12.73 22.42 -8.61
CA ASP A 567 12.00 22.39 -7.33
C ASP A 567 10.63 23.05 -7.39
N GLN A 568 9.66 22.42 -6.74
CA GLN A 568 8.30 22.93 -6.55
C GLN A 568 8.11 23.39 -5.10
N ILE A 569 7.96 24.69 -4.88
CA ILE A 569 7.79 25.28 -3.55
C ILE A 569 6.31 25.52 -3.29
N ARG A 570 5.81 25.11 -2.13
CA ARG A 570 4.47 25.47 -1.65
C ARG A 570 4.55 26.16 -0.29
N PHE A 571 3.92 27.32 -0.14
CA PHE A 571 3.64 27.95 1.15
C PHE A 571 2.16 27.82 1.44
N GLU A 572 1.79 27.44 2.66
CA GLU A 572 0.40 27.35 3.10
C GLU A 572 0.26 27.90 4.52
N ILE A 573 -0.85 28.59 4.78
CA ILE A 573 -1.18 29.11 6.10
C ILE A 573 -1.96 28.05 6.90
N GLN A 574 -1.58 27.85 8.17
CA GLN A 574 -2.31 27.01 9.13
C GLN A 574 -3.33 27.76 9.97
#